data_AF-A0A3B9YJK7-F1
#
_entry.id   AF-A0A3B9YJK7-F1
#
_cell.length_a   1.000
_cell.length_b   1.000
_cell.length_c   1.000
_cell.angle_alpha   90.00
_cell.angle_beta   90.00
_cell.angle_gamma   90.00
#
_symmetry.space_group_name_H-M   'P 1'
#
loop_
_entity.id
_entity.type
_entity.pdbx_description
1 polymer ?
#
loop_
_entity_poly.entity_id
_entity_poly.type
_entity_poly.pdbx_seq_one_letter_code
_entity_poly.pdbx_strand_id
1 'polypeptide(L)'
;MSTRTMDYKVKDLSLAEFGEKEIEIARHEMPGLMALRSEHKDKKPLKGARIGGSLHMTIETAVLIETLVELGAEVRWSSCNIFSTQDHAAAAIAKRGIPVFAWKGETAEEYDWCLDQTLLWPDGKALNMILDDGGDLTNVVHDKRPELLKGIHGITEETTTGVHRLYQRAAKGTLKCPAINV
;
A
#
# COMPACT_ATOMS: atom_id res chain seq x y z
N MET A 1 -2.91 -29.71 -10.42
CA MET A 1 -1.97 -29.04 -9.50
C MET A 1 -1.92 -27.58 -9.92
N SER A 2 -2.56 -26.69 -9.18
CA SER A 2 -2.53 -25.25 -9.50
C SER A 2 -1.11 -24.76 -9.24
N THR A 3 -0.42 -24.36 -10.30
CA THR A 3 0.80 -23.55 -10.22
C THR A 3 0.46 -22.33 -9.36
N ARG A 4 1.05 -22.21 -8.17
CA ARG A 4 0.98 -20.98 -7.36
C ARG A 4 1.56 -19.86 -8.20
N THR A 5 0.69 -19.10 -8.87
CA THR A 5 1.08 -17.81 -9.44
C THR A 5 1.54 -16.95 -8.27
N MET A 6 2.77 -16.46 -8.31
CA MET A 6 3.31 -15.64 -7.25
C MET A 6 2.55 -14.31 -7.24
N ASP A 7 1.84 -14.01 -6.15
CA ASP A 7 0.99 -12.82 -5.98
C ASP A 7 1.82 -11.62 -5.52
N TYR A 8 2.91 -11.34 -6.25
CA TYR A 8 3.79 -10.20 -6.08
C TYR A 8 4.63 -10.01 -7.36
N LYS A 9 5.19 -8.82 -7.56
CA LYS A 9 6.22 -8.57 -8.58
C LYS A 9 7.22 -7.54 -8.04
N VAL A 10 8.46 -8.00 -7.83
CA VAL A 10 9.57 -7.21 -7.31
C VAL A 10 10.82 -7.46 -8.15
N LYS A 11 11.83 -6.60 -8.04
CA LYS A 11 13.05 -6.69 -8.87
C LYS A 11 13.82 -7.99 -8.70
N ASP A 12 14.12 -8.33 -7.44
CA ASP A 12 14.93 -9.49 -7.09
C ASP A 12 14.61 -9.95 -5.66
N LEU A 13 14.03 -11.14 -5.53
CA LEU A 13 13.67 -11.70 -4.22
C LEU A 13 14.89 -12.12 -3.39
N SER A 14 16.07 -12.28 -4.01
CA SER A 14 17.30 -12.63 -3.29
C SER A 14 17.73 -11.54 -2.30
N LEU A 15 17.26 -10.31 -2.49
CA LEU A 15 17.55 -9.16 -1.63
C LEU A 15 16.77 -9.16 -0.30
N ALA A 16 15.83 -10.09 -0.11
CA ALA A 16 14.93 -10.10 1.05
C ALA A 16 15.67 -10.17 2.41
N GLU A 17 16.76 -10.93 2.50
CA GLU A 17 17.52 -11.03 3.76
C GLU A 17 18.24 -9.73 4.11
N PHE A 18 18.69 -8.97 3.09
CA PHE A 18 19.26 -7.66 3.32
C PHE A 18 18.18 -6.67 3.76
N GLY A 19 17.02 -6.68 3.09
CA GLY A 19 15.89 -5.84 3.47
C GLY A 19 15.37 -6.10 4.87
N GLU A 20 15.28 -7.36 5.32
CA GLU A 20 14.83 -7.66 6.69
C GLU A 20 15.79 -7.08 7.76
N LYS A 21 17.10 -7.08 7.51
CA LYS A 21 18.09 -6.46 8.42
C LYS A 21 17.90 -4.96 8.52
N GLU A 22 17.64 -4.28 7.41
CA GLU A 22 17.39 -2.84 7.43
C GLU A 22 16.02 -2.50 8.03
N ILE A 23 14.99 -3.32 7.80
CA ILE A 23 13.68 -3.21 8.48
C ILE A 23 13.83 -3.40 9.99
N GLU A 24 14.70 -4.31 10.45
CA GLU A 24 15.00 -4.47 11.87
C GLU A 24 15.62 -3.20 12.47
N ILE A 25 16.57 -2.57 11.78
CA ILE A 25 17.16 -1.30 12.21
C ILE A 25 16.10 -0.19 12.22
N ALA A 26 15.32 -0.05 11.14
CA ALA A 26 14.30 0.98 11.02
C ALA A 26 13.20 0.87 12.09
N ARG A 27 12.83 -0.35 12.53
CA ARG A 27 11.91 -0.53 13.67
C ARG A 27 12.39 0.16 14.95
N HIS A 28 13.70 0.20 15.21
CA HIS A 28 14.26 0.90 16.37
C HIS A 28 14.16 2.43 16.23
N GLU A 29 14.23 2.95 15.00
CA GLU A 29 14.13 4.38 14.70
C GLU A 29 12.69 4.86 14.48
N MET A 30 11.68 3.97 14.54
CA MET A 30 10.26 4.29 14.35
C MET A 30 9.42 3.97 15.60
N PRO A 31 9.70 4.62 16.75
CA PRO A 31 9.05 4.30 18.02
C PRO A 31 7.54 4.53 18.01
N GLY A 32 7.03 5.45 17.19
CA GLY A 32 5.58 5.69 17.04
C GLY A 32 4.84 4.48 16.49
N LEU A 33 5.34 3.87 15.40
CA LEU A 33 4.73 2.66 14.85
C LEU A 33 4.87 1.47 15.80
N MET A 34 6.00 1.35 16.49
CA MET A 34 6.20 0.28 17.48
C MET A 34 5.27 0.44 18.70
N ALA A 35 5.04 1.68 19.14
CA ALA A 35 4.07 1.98 20.19
C ALA A 35 2.64 1.59 19.79
N LEU A 36 2.22 1.89 18.56
CA LEU A 36 0.92 1.47 18.03
C LEU A 36 0.75 -0.05 18.02
N ARG A 37 1.79 -0.79 17.57
CA ARG A 37 1.79 -2.27 17.62
C ARG A 37 1.61 -2.78 19.05
N SER A 38 2.29 -2.15 20.02
CA SER A 38 2.20 -2.51 21.43
C SER A 38 0.84 -2.20 22.04
N GLU A 39 0.32 -0.99 21.82
CA GLU A 39 -0.97 -0.52 22.36
C GLU A 39 -2.15 -1.37 21.89
N HIS A 40 -2.11 -1.79 20.62
CA HIS A 40 -3.17 -2.57 19.99
C HIS A 40 -2.85 -4.06 19.88
N LYS A 41 -1.82 -4.53 20.60
CA LYS A 41 -1.46 -5.94 20.67
C LYS A 41 -2.68 -6.77 21.02
N ASP A 42 -2.88 -7.86 20.27
CA ASP A 42 -4.00 -8.80 20.41
C ASP A 42 -5.42 -8.23 20.15
N LYS A 43 -5.58 -6.92 19.93
CA LYS A 43 -6.88 -6.28 19.63
C LYS A 43 -7.28 -6.42 18.16
N LYS A 44 -6.30 -6.53 17.26
CA LYS A 44 -6.45 -6.60 15.79
C LYS A 44 -7.53 -5.63 15.25
N PRO A 45 -7.41 -4.31 15.52
CA PRO A 45 -8.46 -3.33 15.20
C PRO A 45 -8.74 -3.20 13.70
N LEU A 46 -7.80 -3.58 12.83
CA LEU A 46 -7.95 -3.55 11.38
C LEU A 46 -8.43 -4.88 10.79
N LYS A 47 -8.87 -5.82 11.63
CA LYS A 47 -9.41 -7.11 11.16
C LYS A 47 -10.54 -6.90 10.15
N GLY A 48 -10.36 -7.44 8.95
CA GLY A 48 -11.31 -7.32 7.83
C GLY A 48 -11.07 -6.10 6.93
N ALA A 49 -10.12 -5.22 7.27
CA ALA A 49 -9.61 -4.22 6.36
C ALA A 49 -8.77 -4.90 5.26
N ARG A 50 -8.97 -4.45 4.03
CA ARG A 50 -8.23 -4.79 2.82
C ARG A 50 -7.71 -3.47 2.25
N ILE A 51 -6.48 -3.15 2.61
CA ILE A 51 -5.84 -1.86 2.33
C ILE A 51 -5.07 -1.98 1.02
N GLY A 52 -5.47 -1.16 0.03
CA GLY A 52 -4.63 -0.86 -1.13
C GLY A 52 -3.73 0.34 -0.79
N GLY A 53 -2.42 0.13 -0.82
CA GLY A 53 -1.44 1.17 -0.54
C GLY A 53 -0.68 1.62 -1.78
N SER A 54 -0.52 2.94 -1.95
CA SER A 54 0.31 3.57 -2.97
C SER A 54 1.15 4.68 -2.34
N LEU A 55 2.26 4.27 -1.75
CA LEU A 55 3.29 5.09 -1.11
C LEU A 55 4.65 4.64 -1.62
N HIS A 56 5.69 5.46 -1.50
CA HIS A 56 7.05 5.03 -1.84
C HIS A 56 7.39 3.68 -1.18
N MET A 57 7.78 2.66 -1.95
CA MET A 57 8.10 1.33 -1.42
C MET A 57 9.53 1.29 -0.85
N THR A 58 9.70 1.86 0.34
CA THR A 58 10.97 1.96 1.08
C THR A 58 11.01 1.07 2.32
N ILE A 59 12.13 1.09 3.05
CA ILE A 59 12.30 0.44 4.34
C ILE A 59 11.32 1.01 5.38
N GLU A 60 11.12 2.32 5.42
CA GLU A 60 10.19 2.96 6.34
C GLU A 60 8.75 2.52 6.06
N THR A 61 8.38 2.48 4.77
CA THR A 61 7.07 1.97 4.33
C THR A 61 6.91 0.48 4.63
N ALA A 62 7.98 -0.32 4.57
CA ALA A 62 7.94 -1.71 4.98
C ALA A 62 7.56 -1.86 6.47
N VAL A 63 8.08 -0.99 7.36
CA VAL A 63 7.66 -0.95 8.77
C VAL A 63 6.20 -0.53 8.93
N LEU A 64 5.71 0.42 8.12
CA LEU A 64 4.28 0.78 8.07
C LEU A 64 3.41 -0.41 7.65
N ILE A 65 3.72 -1.06 6.53
CA ILE A 65 3.00 -2.23 6.00
C ILE A 65 2.89 -3.32 7.07
N GLU A 66 4.02 -3.70 7.67
CA GLU A 66 4.03 -4.69 8.74
C GLU A 66 3.18 -4.27 9.94
N THR A 67 3.11 -2.97 10.25
CA THR A 67 2.28 -2.45 11.35
C THR A 67 0.81 -2.64 11.04
N LEU A 68 0.38 -2.33 9.81
CA LEU A 68 -1.00 -2.55 9.36
C LEU A 68 -1.39 -4.03 9.42
N VAL A 69 -0.50 -4.92 8.96
CA VAL A 69 -0.69 -6.38 9.03
C VAL A 69 -0.75 -6.86 10.48
N GLU A 70 0.14 -6.38 11.35
CA GLU A 70 0.13 -6.71 12.78
C GLU A 70 -1.16 -6.23 13.45
N LEU A 71 -1.73 -5.10 13.00
CA LEU A 71 -3.03 -4.59 13.45
C LEU A 71 -4.22 -5.35 12.85
N GLY A 72 -4.00 -6.34 11.98
CA GLY A 72 -5.01 -7.27 11.47
C GLY A 72 -5.51 -6.99 10.05
N ALA A 73 -4.91 -6.04 9.33
CA ALA A 73 -5.28 -5.75 7.95
C ALA A 73 -4.72 -6.80 6.97
N GLU A 74 -5.45 -7.03 5.88
CA GLU A 74 -4.89 -7.56 4.64
C GLU A 74 -4.37 -6.38 3.81
N VAL A 75 -3.17 -6.48 3.24
CA VAL A 75 -2.50 -5.36 2.57
C VAL A 75 -2.02 -5.78 1.18
N ARG A 76 -2.20 -4.92 0.18
CA ARG A 76 -1.54 -4.99 -1.12
C ARG A 76 -0.90 -3.63 -1.41
N TRP A 77 0.30 -3.62 -1.99
CA TRP A 77 1.07 -2.39 -2.11
C TRP A 77 1.69 -2.19 -3.49
N SER A 78 1.68 -0.95 -3.97
CA SER A 78 2.49 -0.45 -5.08
C SER A 78 3.26 0.80 -4.66
N SER A 79 4.28 1.16 -5.43
CA SER A 79 4.97 2.44 -5.24
C SER A 79 4.17 3.58 -5.87
N CYS A 80 4.25 4.80 -5.32
CA CYS A 80 3.70 6.03 -5.95
C CYS A 80 4.71 6.75 -6.85
N ASN A 81 5.93 6.21 -7.02
CA ASN A 81 6.93 6.78 -7.90
C ASN A 81 7.90 5.72 -8.45
N ILE A 82 8.07 5.74 -9.77
CA ILE A 82 8.86 4.77 -10.56
C ILE A 82 10.32 4.61 -10.13
N PHE A 83 10.91 5.58 -9.42
CA PHE A 83 12.30 5.52 -8.98
C PHE A 83 12.47 5.42 -7.46
N SER A 84 11.39 5.48 -6.70
CA SER A 84 11.45 5.56 -5.23
C SER A 84 11.65 4.22 -4.54
N THR A 85 11.27 3.13 -5.21
CA THR A 85 11.35 1.79 -4.61
C THR A 85 12.77 1.45 -4.20
N GLN A 86 12.90 0.96 -2.97
CA GLN A 86 14.08 0.27 -2.47
C GLN A 86 13.85 -1.23 -2.66
N ASP A 87 14.52 -1.83 -3.64
CA ASP A 87 14.20 -3.19 -4.09
C ASP A 87 14.37 -4.26 -2.99
N HIS A 88 15.29 -4.06 -2.05
CA HIS A 88 15.49 -4.94 -0.90
C HIS A 88 14.34 -4.84 0.11
N ALA A 89 13.76 -3.67 0.32
CA ALA A 89 12.55 -3.49 1.12
C ALA A 89 11.35 -4.20 0.49
N ALA A 90 11.14 -3.99 -0.82
CA ALA A 90 10.08 -4.66 -1.58
C ALA A 90 10.24 -6.19 -1.53
N ALA A 91 11.47 -6.69 -1.70
CA ALA A 91 11.78 -8.12 -1.62
C ALA A 91 11.50 -8.71 -0.23
N ALA A 92 11.84 -8.00 0.85
CA ALA A 92 11.58 -8.46 2.22
C ALA A 92 10.08 -8.59 2.50
N ILE A 93 9.28 -7.59 2.11
CA ILE A 93 7.82 -7.64 2.27
C ILE A 93 7.20 -8.75 1.41
N ALA A 94 7.62 -8.88 0.15
CA ALA A 94 7.15 -9.97 -0.73
C ALA A 94 7.51 -11.36 -0.17
N LYS A 95 8.72 -11.53 0.39
CA LYS A 95 9.17 -12.80 1.00
C LYS A 95 8.31 -13.22 2.19
N ARG A 96 7.73 -12.26 2.91
CA ARG A 96 6.78 -12.49 4.02
C ARG A 96 5.38 -12.89 3.53
N GLY A 97 5.16 -12.95 2.23
CA GLY A 97 3.88 -13.31 1.62
C GLY A 97 2.89 -12.16 1.55
N ILE A 98 3.35 -10.91 1.71
CA ILE A 98 2.52 -9.72 1.52
C ILE A 98 2.63 -9.27 0.06
N PRO A 99 1.52 -9.13 -0.69
CA PRO A 99 1.54 -8.72 -2.09
C PRO A 99 2.13 -7.32 -2.30
N VAL A 100 3.28 -7.26 -2.98
CA VAL A 100 3.95 -6.02 -3.39
C VAL A 100 4.21 -6.06 -4.89
N PHE A 101 3.85 -4.98 -5.56
CA PHE A 101 4.04 -4.75 -6.99
C PHE A 101 4.83 -3.46 -7.15
N ALA A 102 6.15 -3.57 -7.00
CA ALA A 102 7.03 -2.41 -7.00
C ALA A 102 8.47 -2.81 -7.29
N TRP A 103 9.15 -2.06 -8.15
CA TRP A 103 10.61 -2.10 -8.34
C TRP A 103 11.17 -0.75 -8.75
N LYS A 104 12.46 -0.55 -8.55
CA LYS A 104 13.12 0.68 -9.00
C LYS A 104 13.29 0.67 -10.51
N GLY A 105 12.92 1.79 -11.15
CA GLY A 105 13.04 1.98 -12.60
C GLY A 105 11.90 1.36 -13.40
N GLU A 106 10.68 1.38 -12.85
CA GLU A 106 9.46 1.06 -13.60
C GLU A 106 9.30 1.97 -14.83
N THR A 107 8.76 1.43 -15.91
CA THR A 107 8.14 2.23 -16.96
C THR A 107 6.78 2.76 -16.51
N ALA A 108 6.22 3.74 -17.23
CA ALA A 108 4.88 4.26 -16.93
C ALA A 108 3.77 3.19 -17.06
N GLU A 109 3.90 2.26 -18.02
CA GLU A 109 2.94 1.15 -18.18
C GLU A 109 3.02 0.17 -17.02
N GLU A 110 4.23 -0.10 -16.52
CA GLU A 110 4.45 -0.96 -15.37
C GLU A 110 3.92 -0.34 -14.09
N TYR A 111 4.11 0.97 -13.91
CA TYR A 111 3.56 1.73 -12.80
C TYR A 111 2.03 1.63 -12.73
N ASP A 112 1.36 1.91 -13.86
CA ASP A 112 -0.11 1.78 -13.97
C ASP A 112 -0.56 0.33 -13.69
N TRP A 113 0.17 -0.66 -14.20
CA TRP A 113 -0.10 -2.07 -13.94
C TRP A 113 0.04 -2.42 -12.46
N CYS A 114 1.05 -1.88 -11.77
CA CYS A 114 1.28 -2.09 -10.34
C CYS A 114 0.12 -1.53 -9.51
N LEU A 115 -0.37 -0.32 -9.81
CA LEU A 115 -1.56 0.25 -9.18
C LEU A 115 -2.77 -0.67 -9.33
N ASP A 116 -3.02 -1.19 -10.54
CA ASP A 116 -4.14 -2.10 -10.80
C ASP A 116 -4.05 -3.39 -9.98
N GLN A 117 -2.84 -3.91 -9.72
CA GLN A 117 -2.66 -5.12 -8.92
C GLN A 117 -3.03 -4.93 -7.44
N THR A 118 -3.07 -3.70 -6.93
CA THR A 118 -3.46 -3.41 -5.53
C THR A 118 -4.97 -3.45 -5.30
N LEU A 119 -5.78 -3.45 -6.37
CA LEU A 119 -7.21 -3.22 -6.27
C LEU A 119 -8.01 -4.46 -5.83
N LEU A 120 -7.56 -5.66 -6.23
CA LEU A 120 -8.27 -6.92 -6.06
C LEU A 120 -7.35 -7.98 -5.46
N TRP A 121 -7.90 -8.76 -4.53
CA TRP A 121 -7.28 -9.99 -4.04
C TRP A 121 -7.57 -11.15 -5.00
N PRO A 122 -6.77 -12.24 -4.96
CA PRO A 122 -6.95 -13.39 -5.84
C PRO A 122 -8.33 -14.07 -5.75
N ASP A 123 -9.03 -13.91 -4.62
CA ASP A 123 -10.39 -14.42 -4.40
C ASP A 123 -11.49 -13.49 -4.94
N GLY A 124 -11.11 -12.39 -5.61
CA GLY A 124 -12.00 -11.39 -6.19
C GLY A 124 -12.48 -10.33 -5.20
N LYS A 125 -12.08 -10.38 -3.92
CA LYS A 125 -12.40 -9.30 -2.98
C LYS A 125 -11.65 -8.03 -3.36
N ALA A 126 -12.37 -6.91 -3.39
CA ALA A 126 -11.77 -5.61 -3.63
C ALA A 126 -11.27 -4.94 -2.34
N LEU A 127 -10.31 -4.02 -2.48
CA LEU A 127 -9.92 -3.10 -1.42
C LEU A 127 -11.15 -2.41 -0.80
N ASN A 128 -11.09 -2.17 0.51
CA ASN A 128 -12.10 -1.37 1.22
C ASN A 128 -11.50 -0.17 1.96
N MET A 129 -10.20 0.07 1.81
CA MET A 129 -9.47 1.23 2.32
C MET A 129 -8.36 1.59 1.33
N ILE A 130 -8.10 2.88 1.16
CA ILE A 130 -6.99 3.41 0.34
C ILE A 130 -6.05 4.18 1.26
N LEU A 131 -4.75 3.89 1.14
CA LEU A 131 -3.67 4.66 1.76
C LEU A 131 -2.78 5.17 0.61
N ASP A 132 -2.79 6.47 0.36
CA ASP A 132 -2.28 7.07 -0.89
C ASP A 132 -1.27 8.16 -0.62
N ASP A 133 -0.39 8.37 -1.59
CA ASP A 133 0.56 9.47 -1.66
C ASP A 133 0.58 10.02 -3.09
N GLY A 134 0.10 11.25 -3.22
CA GLY A 134 0.00 11.96 -4.49
C GLY A 134 -1.35 11.76 -5.18
N GLY A 135 -2.18 10.80 -4.74
CA GLY A 135 -3.57 10.63 -5.18
C GLY A 135 -3.76 9.77 -6.43
N ASP A 136 -2.73 9.05 -6.90
CA ASP A 136 -2.83 8.26 -8.14
C ASP A 136 -3.71 7.03 -7.97
N LEU A 137 -3.60 6.30 -6.86
CA LEU A 137 -4.49 5.16 -6.56
C LEU A 137 -5.94 5.64 -6.39
N THR A 138 -6.13 6.76 -5.70
CA THR A 138 -7.41 7.44 -5.56
C THR A 138 -8.02 7.77 -6.92
N ASN A 139 -7.22 8.28 -7.85
CA ASN A 139 -7.68 8.61 -9.20
C ASN A 139 -8.04 7.35 -10.01
N VAL A 140 -7.22 6.29 -9.94
CA VAL A 140 -7.53 5.00 -10.58
C VAL A 140 -8.89 4.48 -10.13
N VAL A 141 -9.15 4.49 -8.81
CA VAL A 141 -10.43 4.04 -8.27
C VAL A 141 -11.60 4.95 -8.69
N HIS A 142 -11.43 6.27 -8.65
CA HIS A 142 -12.52 7.19 -8.98
C HIS A 142 -12.84 7.24 -10.48
N ASP A 143 -11.82 7.14 -11.33
CA ASP A 143 -11.96 7.45 -12.76
C ASP A 143 -11.99 6.19 -13.62
N LYS A 144 -11.21 5.15 -13.26
CA LYS A 144 -11.13 3.90 -14.02
C LYS A 144 -11.98 2.77 -13.42
N ARG A 145 -12.12 2.73 -12.08
CA ARG A 145 -12.79 1.63 -11.35
C ARG A 145 -13.89 2.12 -10.37
N PRO A 146 -14.82 2.99 -10.81
CA PRO A 146 -15.79 3.62 -9.91
C PRO A 146 -16.75 2.63 -9.23
N GLU A 147 -16.91 1.43 -9.78
CA GLU A 147 -17.72 0.37 -9.17
C GLU A 147 -17.16 -0.10 -7.81
N LEU A 148 -15.86 0.09 -7.56
CA LEU A 148 -15.21 -0.28 -6.30
C LEU A 148 -15.51 0.72 -5.16
N LEU A 149 -15.86 1.97 -5.49
CA LEU A 149 -16.10 3.04 -4.51
C LEU A 149 -17.16 2.68 -3.46
N LYS A 150 -18.18 1.88 -3.83
CA LYS A 150 -19.24 1.44 -2.91
C LYS A 150 -18.71 0.63 -1.73
N GLY A 151 -17.59 -0.06 -1.91
CA GLY A 151 -16.97 -0.90 -0.88
C GLY A 151 -15.90 -0.21 -0.04
N ILE A 152 -15.53 1.03 -0.37
CA ILE A 152 -14.40 1.73 0.24
C ILE A 152 -14.89 2.63 1.38
N HIS A 153 -14.33 2.43 2.57
CA HIS A 153 -14.69 3.16 3.78
C HIS A 153 -14.00 4.53 3.88
N GLY A 154 -12.81 4.67 3.28
CA GLY A 154 -12.15 5.96 3.20
C GLY A 154 -10.75 5.91 2.56
N ILE A 155 -10.21 7.11 2.38
CA ILE A 155 -8.86 7.40 1.89
C ILE A 155 -8.07 8.11 2.99
N THR A 156 -6.80 7.78 3.15
CA THR A 156 -5.83 8.63 3.85
C THR A 156 -4.76 9.06 2.85
N GLU A 157 -4.44 10.36 2.81
CA GLU A 157 -3.52 10.93 1.82
C GLU A 157 -2.36 11.64 2.52
N GLU A 158 -1.14 11.32 2.09
CA GLU A 158 0.12 11.73 2.73
C GLU A 158 0.61 13.11 2.27
N THR A 159 0.49 13.46 0.98
CA THR A 159 1.21 14.61 0.44
C THR A 159 0.32 15.77 0.02
N THR A 160 0.87 16.99 0.17
CA THR A 160 0.20 18.25 -0.19
C THR A 160 -0.43 18.24 -1.59
N THR A 161 0.23 17.59 -2.56
CA THR A 161 -0.27 17.45 -3.93
C THR A 161 -1.51 16.56 -4.00
N GLY A 162 -1.48 15.39 -3.36
CA GLY A 162 -2.64 14.51 -3.31
C GLY A 162 -3.81 15.14 -2.54
N VAL A 163 -3.52 15.82 -1.43
CA VAL A 163 -4.52 16.59 -0.66
C VAL A 163 -5.17 17.67 -1.52
N HIS A 164 -4.39 18.40 -2.31
CA HIS A 164 -4.92 19.38 -3.24
C HIS A 164 -5.87 18.74 -4.27
N ARG A 165 -5.51 17.56 -4.81
CA ARG A 165 -6.38 16.79 -5.72
C ARG A 165 -7.68 16.34 -5.03
N LEU A 166 -7.62 15.92 -3.76
CA LEU A 166 -8.81 15.59 -2.96
C LEU A 166 -9.74 16.79 -2.80
N TYR A 167 -9.21 17.97 -2.44
CA TYR A 167 -10.00 19.20 -2.34
C TYR A 167 -10.63 19.61 -3.68
N GLN A 168 -9.89 19.47 -4.78
CA GLN A 168 -10.44 19.71 -6.12
C GLN A 168 -11.61 18.77 -6.44
N ARG A 169 -11.50 17.48 -6.10
CA ARG A 169 -12.60 16.50 -6.26
C ARG A 169 -13.78 16.86 -5.37
N ALA A 170 -13.54 17.25 -4.12
CA ALA A 170 -14.59 17.66 -3.20
C ALA A 170 -15.36 18.90 -3.71
N ALA A 171 -14.65 19.94 -4.15
CA ALA A 171 -15.24 21.14 -4.72
C ALA A 171 -16.06 20.86 -5.99
N LYS A 172 -15.66 19.86 -6.79
CA LYS A 172 -16.39 19.40 -7.98
C LYS A 172 -17.51 18.40 -7.68
N GLY A 173 -17.69 17.97 -6.42
CA GLY A 173 -18.64 16.92 -6.04
C GLY A 173 -18.28 15.53 -6.59
N THR A 174 -17.03 15.31 -7.01
CA THR A 174 -16.53 14.05 -7.58
C THR A 174 -15.76 13.18 -6.58
N LEU A 175 -15.52 13.67 -5.35
CA LEU A 175 -15.01 12.83 -4.25
C LEU A 175 -16.15 11.97 -3.72
N LYS A 176 -16.06 10.66 -3.89
CA LYS A 176 -17.18 9.72 -3.61
C LYS A 176 -17.01 8.88 -2.34
N CYS A 177 -15.90 9.04 -1.63
CA CYS A 177 -15.68 8.42 -0.33
C CYS A 177 -15.00 9.43 0.63
N PRO A 178 -15.12 9.24 1.96
CA PRO A 178 -14.45 10.09 2.94
C PRO A 178 -12.93 10.06 2.76
N ALA A 179 -12.27 11.19 3.00
CA ALA A 179 -10.82 11.28 2.95
C ALA A 179 -10.27 12.02 4.18
N ILE A 180 -9.14 11.55 4.70
CA ILE A 180 -8.36 12.19 5.76
C ILE A 180 -7.05 12.69 5.14
N ASN A 181 -6.81 13.98 5.35
CA ASN A 181 -5.52 14.63 5.11
C ASN A 181 -4.64 14.38 6.35
N VAL A 182 -3.55 13.62 6.19
CA VAL A 182 -2.59 13.27 7.26
C VAL A 182 -1.61 14.42 7.46
#